data_AF-S8C5L0-F1
#
_entry.id   AF-S8C5L0-F1
#
_cell.length_a   1.000
_cell.length_b   1.000
_cell.length_c   1.000
_cell.angle_alpha   90.00
_cell.angle_beta   90.00
_cell.angle_gamma   90.00
#
_symmetry.space_group_name_H-M   'P 1'
#
loop_
_entity.id
_entity.type
_entity.pdbx_description
1 polymer ?
#
loop_
_entity_poly.entity_id
_entity_poly.type
_entity_poly.pdbx_seq_one_letter_code
_entity_poly.pdbx_strand_id
1 'polypeptide(L)'
;KSGSVVLPGGELRQFREAVKAAELMLESPNCFLVDSRSLNVGRRFSPLAADEDLEFGRVYVMLPMKRVHSVAAPEDVAVLISA
;
A
#
# COMPACT_ATOMS: atom_id res chain seq x y z
N LYS A 1 17.45 6.71 -4.67
CA LYS A 1 16.64 6.11 -3.60
C LYS A 1 15.46 5.41 -4.26
N SER A 2 15.01 4.26 -3.77
CA SER A 2 13.82 3.56 -4.26
C SER A 2 12.69 3.69 -3.24
N GLY A 3 11.43 3.54 -3.68
CA GLY A 3 10.31 3.22 -2.80
C GLY A 3 9.89 1.77 -3.00
N SER A 4 9.01 1.27 -2.15
CA SER A 4 8.54 -0.12 -2.24
C SER A 4 7.03 -0.23 -2.06
N VAL A 5 6.42 -1.23 -2.68
CA VAL A 5 5.02 -1.59 -2.51
C VAL A 5 4.90 -3.08 -2.22
N VAL A 6 4.14 -3.44 -1.19
CA VAL A 6 3.72 -4.81 -0.93
C VAL A 6 2.46 -5.08 -1.73
N LEU A 7 2.52 -6.02 -2.67
CA LEU A 7 1.40 -6.42 -3.51
C LEU A 7 0.40 -7.27 -2.71
N PRO A 8 -0.86 -7.45 -3.19
CA PRO A 8 -1.86 -8.23 -2.47
C PRO A 8 -1.47 -9.68 -2.18
N GLY A 9 -0.50 -10.24 -2.92
CA GLY A 9 0.08 -11.57 -2.69
C GLY A 9 1.17 -11.61 -1.62
N GLY A 10 1.52 -10.46 -1.01
CA GLY A 10 2.59 -10.33 -0.02
C GLY A 10 3.99 -10.07 -0.61
N GLU A 11 4.13 -10.06 -1.94
CA GLU A 11 5.41 -9.78 -2.59
C GLU A 11 5.79 -8.29 -2.48
N LEU A 12 7.05 -8.02 -2.10
CA LEU A 12 7.61 -6.67 -2.10
C LEU A 12 8.17 -6.31 -3.48
N ARG A 13 7.62 -5.28 -4.11
CA ARG A 13 8.15 -4.70 -5.34
C ARG A 13 8.79 -3.33 -5.09
N GLN A 14 10.01 -3.14 -5.58
CA GLN A 14 10.68 -1.85 -5.55
C GLN A 14 10.41 -1.05 -6.82
N PHE A 15 10.31 0.28 -6.69
CA PHE A 15 10.26 1.22 -7.80
C PHE A 15 11.38 2.27 -7.66
N ARG A 16 11.94 2.67 -8.80
CA ARG A 16 13.09 3.61 -8.88
C ARG A 16 12.78 4.89 -9.64
N GLU A 17 11.57 5.02 -10.14
CA GLU A 17 11.05 6.17 -10.86
C GLU A 17 9.87 6.75 -10.09
N ALA A 18 9.45 7.98 -10.41
CA ALA A 18 8.24 8.54 -9.84
C ALA A 18 7.04 7.73 -10.33
N VAL A 19 6.21 7.26 -9.40
CA VAL A 19 5.03 6.43 -9.70
C VAL A 19 3.84 7.05 -9.01
N LYS A 20 2.74 7.22 -9.73
CA LYS A 20 1.45 7.59 -9.14
C LYS A 20 0.73 6.38 -8.60
N ALA A 21 -0.06 6.58 -7.54
CA ALA A 21 -0.89 5.52 -6.98
C ALA A 21 -1.81 4.88 -8.05
N ALA A 22 -2.35 5.68 -8.97
CA ALA A 22 -3.17 5.20 -10.09
C ALA A 22 -2.47 4.15 -10.96
N GLU A 23 -1.16 4.27 -11.19
CA GLU A 23 -0.42 3.33 -12.05
C GLU A 23 -0.40 1.93 -11.43
N LEU A 24 -0.11 1.84 -10.12
CA LEU A 24 -0.16 0.59 -9.38
C LEU A 24 -1.59 0.04 -9.25
N MET A 25 -2.58 0.93 -9.08
CA MET A 25 -4.00 0.54 -9.03
C MET A 25 -4.51 -0.01 -10.37
N LEU A 26 -3.96 0.47 -11.50
CA LEU A 26 -4.27 -0.05 -12.84
C LEU A 26 -3.68 -1.45 -13.05
N GLU A 27 -2.44 -1.68 -12.58
CA GLU A 27 -1.79 -3.00 -12.65
C GLU A 27 -2.47 -4.04 -11.73
N SER A 28 -3.02 -3.60 -10.60
CA SER A 28 -3.73 -4.45 -9.64
C SER A 28 -5.12 -3.86 -9.35
N PRO A 29 -6.08 -4.07 -10.27
CA PRO A 29 -7.42 -3.52 -10.14
C PRO A 29 -8.12 -4.04 -8.88
N ASN A 30 -9.12 -3.29 -8.39
CA ASN A 30 -9.85 -3.56 -7.15
C ASN A 30 -8.99 -3.56 -5.88
N CYS A 31 -7.83 -2.90 -5.91
CA CYS A 31 -7.00 -2.66 -4.75
C CYS A 31 -6.84 -1.16 -4.47
N PHE A 32 -6.62 -0.81 -3.22
CA PHE A 32 -6.19 0.52 -2.80
C PHE A 32 -4.81 0.44 -2.14
N LEU A 33 -4.12 1.56 -2.09
CA LEU A 33 -2.80 1.69 -1.46
C LEU A 33 -2.92 2.40 -0.11
N VAL A 34 -2.07 2.02 0.83
CA VAL A 34 -1.84 2.77 2.07
C VAL A 34 -0.34 2.97 2.30
N ASP A 35 0.03 4.08 2.91
CA ASP A 35 1.38 4.31 3.44
C ASP A 35 1.57 3.50 4.73
N SER A 36 2.66 2.74 4.83
CA SER A 36 2.99 1.94 6.03
C SER A 36 2.98 2.75 7.34
N ARG A 37 3.23 4.06 7.28
CA ARG A 37 3.21 4.94 8.48
C ARG A 37 1.80 5.21 8.99
N SER A 38 0.78 5.13 8.13
CA SER A 38 -0.62 5.27 8.54
C SER A 38 -1.24 3.91 8.94
N LEU A 39 -0.63 2.80 8.51
CA LEU A 39 -1.08 1.45 8.77
C LEU A 39 -0.81 1.01 10.22
N ASN A 40 -1.85 1.03 11.05
CA ASN A 40 -1.77 0.70 12.48
C ASN A 40 -2.97 -0.16 12.90
N VAL A 41 -2.72 -1.23 13.65
CA VAL A 41 -3.77 -2.15 14.13
C VAL A 41 -4.88 -1.38 14.86
N GLY A 42 -6.14 -1.69 14.52
CA GLY A 42 -7.33 -1.08 15.12
C GLY A 42 -7.67 0.31 14.58
N ARG A 43 -6.84 0.90 13.70
CA ARG A 43 -7.17 2.16 13.01
C ARG A 43 -7.78 1.87 11.64
N ARG A 44 -8.69 2.75 11.19
CA ARG A 44 -9.18 2.73 9.81
C ARG A 44 -8.03 2.98 8.85
N PHE A 45 -8.09 2.33 7.69
CA PHE A 45 -7.15 2.61 6.62
C PHE A 45 -7.22 4.09 6.19
N SER A 46 -6.09 4.63 5.76
CA SER A 46 -6.00 5.93 5.10
C SER A 46 -5.50 5.71 3.67
N PRO A 47 -6.41 5.42 2.72
CA PRO A 47 -6.05 5.16 1.34
C PRO A 47 -5.40 6.38 0.69
N LEU A 48 -4.39 6.16 -0.15
CA LEU A 48 -3.85 7.21 -1.02
C LEU A 48 -4.87 7.59 -2.09
N ALA A 49 -4.84 8.87 -2.49
CA ALA A 49 -5.58 9.32 -3.66
C ALA A 49 -4.90 8.79 -4.94
N ALA A 50 -5.66 8.56 -6.00
CA ALA A 50 -5.13 7.98 -7.24
C ALA A 50 -4.09 8.89 -7.92
N ASP A 51 -4.22 10.21 -7.75
CA ASP A 51 -3.32 11.23 -8.29
C ASP A 51 -2.09 11.51 -7.42
N GLU A 52 -1.99 10.88 -6.24
CA GLU A 52 -0.90 11.06 -5.29
C GLU A 52 0.38 10.33 -5.76
N ASP A 53 1.51 11.04 -5.71
CA ASP A 53 2.83 10.49 -6.06
C ASP A 53 3.41 9.68 -4.91
N LEU A 54 3.97 8.50 -5.22
CA LEU A 54 4.66 7.67 -4.26
C LEU A 54 6.07 8.21 -3.99
N GLU A 55 6.40 8.34 -2.71
CA GLU A 55 7.68 8.87 -2.26
C GLU A 55 8.75 7.77 -2.15
N PHE A 56 9.97 8.10 -2.57
CA PHE A 56 11.12 7.23 -2.34
C PHE A 56 11.43 7.11 -0.85
N GLY A 57 11.94 5.94 -0.45
CA GLY A 57 12.23 5.61 0.95
C GLY A 57 10.98 5.27 1.77
N ARG A 58 9.79 5.23 1.15
CA ARG A 58 8.56 4.76 1.79
C ARG A 58 8.19 3.36 1.33
N VAL A 59 7.42 2.70 2.20
CA VAL A 59 6.79 1.41 1.92
C VAL A 59 5.28 1.61 1.90
N TYR A 60 4.66 1.10 0.85
CA TYR A 60 3.22 1.12 0.63
C TYR A 60 2.67 -0.30 0.65
N VAL A 61 1.39 -0.47 0.98
CA VAL A 61 0.73 -1.78 1.01
C VAL A 61 -0.54 -1.72 0.16
N MET A 62 -0.71 -2.69 -0.73
CA MET A 62 -1.92 -2.87 -1.51
C MET A 62 -2.92 -3.78 -0.81
N LEU A 63 -4.14 -3.31 -0.66
CA LEU A 63 -5.22 -3.99 0.05
C LEU A 63 -6.47 -4.08 -0.84
N PRO A 64 -7.28 -5.16 -0.74
CA PRO A 64 -8.50 -5.29 -1.53
C PRO A 64 -9.53 -4.21 -1.20
N MET A 65 -10.13 -3.57 -2.21
CA MET A 65 -11.13 -2.49 -2.07
C MET A 65 -12.32 -2.83 -1.17
N LYS A 66 -12.70 -4.11 -1.08
CA LYS A 66 -13.73 -4.58 -0.12
C LYS A 66 -13.42 -4.23 1.34
N ARG A 67 -12.16 -3.91 1.66
CA ARG A 67 -11.67 -3.56 3.00
C ARG A 67 -11.41 -2.06 3.20
N VAL A 68 -11.67 -1.20 2.21
CA VAL A 68 -11.30 0.22 2.26
C VAL A 68 -11.91 0.99 3.45
N HIS A 69 -13.08 0.55 3.92
CA HIS A 69 -13.78 1.13 5.09
C HIS A 69 -13.59 0.32 6.38
N SER A 70 -12.78 -0.74 6.35
CA SER A 70 -12.47 -1.57 7.51
C SER A 70 -11.37 -0.95 8.36
N VAL A 71 -11.14 -1.56 9.52
CA VAL A 71 -9.97 -1.30 10.37
C VAL A 71 -8.86 -2.29 10.05
N ALA A 72 -7.61 -1.86 10.23
CA ALA A 72 -6.45 -2.72 10.06
C ALA A 72 -6.43 -3.79 11.16
N ALA A 73 -6.27 -5.03 10.75
CA ALA A 73 -6.05 -6.19 11.61
C ALA A 73 -4.54 -6.41 11.81
N PRO A 74 -4.13 -7.21 12.81
CA PRO A 74 -2.72 -7.53 13.04
C PRO A 74 -2.00 -8.09 11.80
N GLU A 75 -2.70 -8.90 11.01
CA GLU A 75 -2.22 -9.48 9.75
C GLU A 75 -1.83 -8.44 8.69
N ASP A 76 -2.53 -7.30 8.64
CA ASP A 76 -2.21 -6.23 7.68
C ASP A 76 -0.89 -5.54 8.01
N VAL A 77 -0.55 -5.44 9.30
CA VAL A 77 0.72 -4.84 9.75
C VAL A 77 1.85 -5.86 9.68
N ALA A 78 1.56 -7.14 9.96
CA ALA A 78 2.54 -8.22 9.90
C ALA A 78 3.20 -8.35 8.52
N VAL A 79 2.47 -7.99 7.46
CA VAL A 79 2.99 -8.01 6.09
C VAL A 79 4.25 -7.15 5.91
N LEU A 80 4.40 -6.08 6.70
CA LEU A 80 5.58 -5.19 6.63
C LEU A 80 6.87 -5.82 7.17
N ILE A 81 6.75 -6.94 7.90
CA ILE A 81 7.88 -7.65 8.51
C ILE A 81 8.23 -8.91 7.70
N SER A 82 7.27 -9.42 6.91
CA SER A 82 7.45 -10.60 6.05
C SER A 82 7.82 -10.27 4.60
N ALA A 83 7.75 -8.99 4.22
CA ALA A 83 7.97 -8.50 2.86
C ALA A 83 9.45 -8.19 2.55
#